data_AF-A0A2G9RF74-F1
#
_entry.id   AF-A0A2G9RF74-F1
#
_cell.length_a   1.000
_cell.length_b   1.000
_cell.length_c   1.000
_cell.angle_alpha   90.00
_cell.angle_beta   90.00
_cell.angle_gamma   90.00
#
_symmetry.space_group_name_H-M   'P 1'
#
loop_
_entity.id
_entity.type
_entity.pdbx_description
1 polymer ?
#
loop_
_entity_poly.entity_id
_entity_poly.type
_entity_poly.pdbx_seq_one_letter_code
_entity_poly.pdbx_strand_id
1 'polypeptide(L)'
;VPRGRCSEECLPGFRKSVREGYHPCCYNCAPCSEGEISNHSDSEICKKCPENKWPNKAKNICIDKVTEYLSYEEDNLVIFFSITSVIFATTSLLTLGLFFWFRSTPIVRANNRNLSFILLFSLILSFLSVFLFLGRPVDITCMLQQVTFGVPFTTSSSSILAKTIMVFTAFKVTRPGSSCRKWMGVKLPNTVMLFCSSTQVMNCILWLSISPPFHEYDMHSYPGKILIQCNEGSVIGFYSMLGFMGFLAAVSFVMAFMVRTLPDSFNEAKYITFSML
;
A
#
# COMPACT_ATOMS: atom_id res chain seq x y z
N VAL A 1 -15.56 -64.92 -21.38
CA VAL A 1 -16.66 -64.92 -20.40
C VAL A 1 -17.16 -63.48 -20.25
N PRO A 2 -18.42 -63.15 -20.54
CA PRO A 2 -18.95 -61.80 -20.34
C PRO A 2 -19.01 -61.46 -18.84
N ARG A 3 -18.64 -60.22 -18.47
CA ARG A 3 -18.78 -59.74 -17.09
C ARG A 3 -20.24 -59.30 -16.87
N GLY A 4 -20.91 -59.86 -15.88
CA GLY A 4 -22.28 -59.48 -15.49
C GLY A 4 -22.33 -58.16 -14.73
N ARG A 5 -22.00 -57.04 -15.37
CA ARG A 5 -22.03 -55.70 -14.78
C ARG A 5 -22.97 -54.79 -15.55
N CYS A 6 -23.69 -53.95 -14.80
CA CYS A 6 -24.64 -52.97 -15.34
C CYS A 6 -23.96 -51.68 -15.79
N SER A 7 -22.90 -51.28 -15.08
CA SER A 7 -22.12 -50.06 -15.32
C SER A 7 -20.64 -50.40 -15.49
N GLU A 8 -19.96 -49.60 -16.31
CA GLU A 8 -18.50 -49.60 -16.40
C GLU A 8 -17.87 -48.99 -15.14
N GLU A 9 -16.63 -49.39 -14.85
CA GLU A 9 -15.88 -48.84 -13.71
C GLU A 9 -15.61 -47.35 -13.92
N CYS A 10 -15.85 -46.53 -12.89
CA CYS A 10 -15.51 -45.12 -12.97
C CYS A 10 -13.99 -44.92 -12.99
N LEU A 11 -13.48 -44.12 -13.92
CA LEU A 11 -12.06 -43.80 -13.97
C LEU A 11 -11.66 -42.88 -12.79
N PRO A 12 -10.37 -42.83 -12.42
CA PRO A 12 -9.87 -41.82 -11.48
C PRO A 12 -10.29 -40.40 -11.90
N GLY A 13 -10.65 -39.57 -10.93
CA GLY A 13 -11.27 -38.25 -11.14
C GLY A 13 -12.80 -38.25 -11.09
N PHE A 14 -13.42 -39.43 -11.11
CA PHE A 14 -14.87 -39.61 -11.01
C PHE A 14 -15.24 -40.40 -9.76
N ARG A 15 -16.47 -40.19 -9.29
CA ARG A 15 -17.15 -40.97 -8.25
C ARG A 15 -18.43 -41.59 -8.78
N LYS A 16 -18.86 -42.65 -8.13
CA LYS A 16 -20.19 -43.22 -8.37
C LYS A 16 -21.28 -42.23 -7.96
N SER A 17 -22.26 -42.05 -8.83
CA SER A 17 -23.50 -41.36 -8.53
C SER A 17 -24.68 -42.32 -8.70
N VAL A 18 -25.58 -42.29 -7.72
CA VAL A 18 -26.78 -43.14 -7.71
C VAL A 18 -27.63 -42.81 -8.93
N ARG A 19 -28.02 -43.84 -9.68
CA ARG A 19 -28.94 -43.71 -10.80
C ARG A 19 -30.37 -43.93 -10.28
N GLU A 20 -31.16 -42.87 -10.21
CA GLU A 20 -32.54 -42.95 -9.74
C GLU A 20 -33.37 -43.95 -10.56
N GLY A 21 -34.12 -44.82 -9.88
CA GLY A 21 -34.99 -45.83 -10.50
C GLY A 21 -34.28 -47.14 -10.90
N TYR A 22 -32.99 -47.31 -10.63
CA TYR A 22 -32.23 -48.54 -10.92
C TYR A 22 -31.69 -49.20 -9.64
N HIS A 23 -31.31 -50.48 -9.75
CA HIS A 23 -30.70 -51.21 -8.64
C HIS A 23 -29.36 -50.57 -8.21
N PRO A 24 -28.95 -50.59 -6.92
CA PRO A 24 -27.72 -49.94 -6.43
C PRO A 24 -26.41 -50.33 -7.15
N CYS A 25 -26.38 -51.45 -7.86
CA CYS A 25 -25.24 -51.89 -8.67
C CYS A 25 -25.14 -51.18 -10.04
N CYS A 26 -26.18 -50.43 -10.45
CA CYS A 26 -26.22 -49.61 -11.64
C CYS A 26 -26.05 -48.14 -11.24
N TYR A 27 -24.87 -47.59 -11.48
CA TYR A 27 -24.52 -46.21 -11.17
C TYR A 27 -24.01 -45.47 -12.41
N ASN A 28 -24.00 -44.15 -12.32
CA ASN A 28 -23.30 -43.29 -13.28
C ASN A 28 -21.97 -42.83 -12.69
N CYS A 29 -21.05 -42.36 -13.55
CA CYS A 29 -19.81 -41.75 -13.11
C CYS A 29 -19.94 -40.24 -13.17
N ALA A 30 -19.91 -39.59 -12.01
CA ALA A 30 -19.93 -38.14 -11.88
C ALA A 30 -18.52 -37.62 -11.54
N PRO A 31 -18.08 -36.49 -12.13
CA PRO A 31 -16.79 -35.92 -11.77
C PRO A 31 -16.77 -35.47 -10.30
N CYS A 32 -15.60 -35.52 -9.66
CA CYS A 32 -15.42 -34.95 -8.33
C CYS A 32 -15.70 -33.44 -8.30
N SER A 33 -16.07 -32.89 -7.14
CA SER A 33 -16.32 -31.46 -6.95
C SER A 33 -15.02 -30.64 -7.05
N GLU A 34 -15.10 -29.31 -6.98
CA GLU A 34 -13.89 -28.49 -6.88
C GLU A 34 -13.14 -28.74 -5.57
N GLY A 35 -11.80 -28.74 -5.62
CA GLY A 35 -10.96 -29.05 -4.45
C GLY A 35 -10.91 -30.53 -4.05
N GLU A 36 -11.61 -31.42 -4.77
CA GLU A 36 -11.66 -32.86 -4.48
C GLU A 36 -11.05 -33.70 -5.60
N ILE A 37 -10.54 -34.88 -5.23
CA ILE A 37 -9.95 -35.87 -6.14
C ILE A 37 -10.48 -37.28 -5.88
N SER A 38 -10.33 -38.14 -6.89
CA SER A 38 -10.50 -39.59 -6.80
C SER A 38 -9.28 -40.26 -7.43
N ASN A 39 -8.45 -40.90 -6.63
CA ASN A 39 -7.18 -41.51 -7.06
C ASN A 39 -7.33 -42.99 -7.49
N HIS A 40 -8.46 -43.62 -7.19
CA HIS A 40 -8.73 -45.02 -7.50
C HIS A 40 -9.93 -45.14 -8.44
N SER A 41 -9.88 -46.16 -9.32
CA SER A 41 -11.04 -46.52 -10.13
C SER A 41 -12.20 -46.97 -9.24
N ASP A 42 -13.41 -46.72 -9.71
CA ASP A 42 -14.67 -47.18 -9.11
C ASP A 42 -14.94 -46.68 -7.68
N SER A 43 -14.40 -45.49 -7.35
CA SER A 43 -14.56 -44.85 -6.04
C SER A 43 -15.98 -44.35 -5.79
N GLU A 44 -16.48 -44.52 -4.56
CA GLU A 44 -17.79 -43.99 -4.12
C GLU A 44 -17.73 -42.54 -3.65
N ILE A 45 -16.59 -42.13 -3.10
CA ILE A 45 -16.40 -40.84 -2.43
C ILE A 45 -15.17 -40.16 -3.00
N CYS A 46 -15.26 -38.84 -3.24
CA CYS A 46 -14.11 -38.01 -3.56
C CYS A 46 -13.48 -37.46 -2.27
N LYS A 47 -12.16 -37.36 -2.25
CA LYS A 47 -11.40 -36.84 -1.10
C LYS A 47 -10.94 -35.43 -1.38
N LYS A 48 -11.07 -34.53 -0.40
CA LYS A 48 -10.57 -33.16 -0.51
C LYS A 48 -9.03 -33.14 -0.50
N CYS A 49 -8.42 -32.30 -1.33
CA CYS A 49 -6.97 -32.09 -1.29
C CYS A 49 -6.54 -31.38 0.01
N PRO A 50 -5.31 -31.61 0.50
CA PRO A 50 -4.69 -30.81 1.55
C PRO A 50 -4.64 -29.32 1.20
N GLU A 51 -4.55 -28.44 2.20
CA GLU A 51 -4.66 -26.98 2.02
C GLU A 51 -3.61 -26.37 1.07
N ASN A 52 -2.40 -26.92 1.07
CA ASN A 52 -1.29 -26.51 0.21
C ASN A 52 -1.36 -27.08 -1.22
N LYS A 53 -2.37 -27.91 -1.52
CA LYS A 53 -2.51 -28.60 -2.81
C LYS A 53 -3.85 -28.30 -3.48
N TRP A 54 -3.90 -28.57 -4.78
CA TRP A 54 -5.08 -28.43 -5.61
C TRP A 54 -5.24 -29.63 -6.55
N PRO A 55 -6.47 -30.03 -6.92
CA PRO A 55 -6.68 -31.05 -7.94
C PRO A 55 -6.07 -30.65 -9.28
N ASN A 56 -5.42 -31.59 -9.97
CA ASN A 56 -5.08 -31.40 -11.37
C ASN A 56 -6.34 -31.36 -12.26
N LYS A 57 -6.20 -31.01 -13.56
CA LYS A 57 -7.34 -30.95 -14.51
C LYS A 57 -8.15 -32.25 -14.57
N ALA A 58 -7.52 -33.40 -14.37
CA ALA A 58 -8.17 -34.71 -14.37
C ALA A 58 -8.78 -35.11 -13.01
N LYS A 59 -8.61 -34.30 -11.95
CA LYS A 59 -9.07 -34.55 -10.57
C LYS A 59 -8.64 -35.90 -9.98
N ASN A 60 -7.52 -36.45 -10.43
CA ASN A 60 -7.03 -37.75 -9.98
C ASN A 60 -5.84 -37.65 -9.01
N ILE A 61 -5.14 -36.50 -9.01
CA ILE A 61 -4.00 -36.22 -8.12
C ILE A 61 -4.08 -34.81 -7.56
N CYS A 62 -3.55 -34.63 -6.35
CA CYS A 62 -3.35 -33.32 -5.75
C CYS A 62 -1.93 -32.82 -6.10
N ILE A 63 -1.86 -31.70 -6.81
CA ILE A 63 -0.62 -30.99 -7.17
C ILE A 63 -0.42 -29.78 -6.24
N ASP A 64 0.81 -29.32 -6.06
CA ASP A 64 1.06 -28.14 -5.23
C ASP A 64 0.43 -26.89 -5.87
N LYS A 65 -0.17 -26.03 -5.04
CA LYS A 65 -0.72 -24.75 -5.51
C LYS A 65 0.41 -23.83 -5.98
N VAL A 66 0.15 -23.03 -7.01
CA VAL A 66 1.09 -22.01 -7.49
C VAL A 66 1.00 -20.79 -6.57
N THR A 67 2.15 -20.24 -6.18
CA THR A 67 2.23 -19.01 -5.38
C THR A 67 2.14 -17.78 -6.27
N GLU A 68 1.21 -16.88 -5.98
CA GLU A 68 1.10 -15.58 -6.63
C GLU A 68 1.40 -14.46 -5.63
N TYR A 69 2.04 -13.40 -6.13
CA TYR A 69 2.35 -12.17 -5.41
C TYR A 69 2.31 -11.00 -6.38
N LEU A 70 2.28 -9.76 -5.87
CA LEU A 70 2.24 -8.56 -6.71
C LEU A 70 3.55 -8.42 -7.50
N SER A 71 3.52 -8.86 -8.75
CA SER A 71 4.67 -9.00 -9.66
C SER A 71 4.68 -7.88 -10.71
N TYR A 72 5.89 -7.49 -11.15
CA TYR A 72 6.08 -6.51 -12.23
C TYR A 72 5.58 -6.98 -13.59
N GLU A 73 5.45 -8.30 -13.79
CA GLU A 73 5.34 -8.88 -15.14
C GLU A 73 3.89 -9.09 -15.60
N GLU A 74 2.91 -9.06 -14.68
CA GLU A 74 1.55 -9.50 -15.00
C GLU A 74 0.47 -8.41 -14.90
N ASP A 75 0.74 -7.29 -14.19
CA ASP A 75 -0.28 -6.25 -13.92
C ASP A 75 0.08 -4.89 -14.55
N ASN A 76 -0.75 -4.44 -15.49
CA ASN A 76 -0.64 -3.14 -16.14
C ASN A 76 -0.71 -1.97 -15.14
N LEU A 77 -1.43 -2.12 -14.03
CA LEU A 77 -1.50 -1.09 -12.99
C LEU A 77 -0.16 -0.95 -12.27
N VAL A 78 0.50 -2.08 -11.96
CA VAL A 78 1.83 -2.09 -11.33
C VAL A 78 2.86 -1.40 -12.22
N ILE A 79 2.83 -1.67 -13.52
CA ILE A 79 3.72 -1.02 -14.50
C ILE A 79 3.45 0.50 -14.53
N PHE A 80 2.18 0.90 -14.59
CA PHE A 80 1.79 2.31 -14.60
C PHE A 80 2.26 3.07 -13.36
N PHE A 81 2.02 2.51 -12.16
CA PHE A 81 2.47 3.12 -10.90
C PHE A 81 3.99 3.17 -10.79
N SER A 82 4.69 2.13 -11.26
CA SER A 82 6.15 2.08 -11.26
C SER A 82 6.75 3.17 -12.15
N ILE A 83 6.28 3.29 -13.41
CA ILE A 83 6.76 4.32 -14.34
C ILE A 83 6.49 5.72 -13.77
N THR A 84 5.27 5.93 -13.26
CA THR A 84 4.85 7.21 -12.67
C THR A 84 5.73 7.57 -11.47
N SER A 85 6.01 6.61 -10.59
CA SER A 85 6.93 6.78 -9.45
C SER A 85 8.32 7.20 -9.90
N VAL A 86 8.92 6.53 -10.90
CA VAL A 86 10.25 6.89 -11.42
C VAL A 86 10.26 8.32 -11.95
N ILE A 87 9.25 8.71 -12.74
CA ILE A 87 9.18 10.07 -13.32
C ILE A 87 9.10 11.13 -12.22
N PHE A 88 8.27 10.93 -11.21
CA PHE A 88 8.15 11.90 -10.12
C PHE A 88 9.36 11.93 -9.18
N ALA A 89 9.96 10.76 -8.88
CA ALA A 89 11.19 10.68 -8.09
C ALA A 89 12.35 11.38 -8.79
N THR A 90 12.54 11.13 -10.09
CA THR A 90 13.59 11.77 -10.89
C THR A 90 13.37 13.28 -11.02
N THR A 91 12.14 13.74 -11.26
CA THR A 91 11.80 15.17 -11.30
C THR A 91 12.08 15.85 -9.96
N SER A 92 11.71 15.21 -8.85
CA SER A 92 11.98 15.71 -7.50
C SER A 92 13.48 15.77 -7.19
N LEU A 93 14.24 14.77 -7.65
CA LEU A 93 15.70 14.72 -7.51
C LEU A 93 16.39 15.82 -8.33
N LEU A 94 15.96 16.05 -9.57
CA LEU A 94 16.46 17.17 -10.39
C LEU A 94 16.17 18.51 -9.72
N THR A 95 14.97 18.69 -9.20
CA THR A 95 14.58 19.90 -8.46
C THR A 95 15.43 20.10 -7.21
N LEU A 96 15.68 19.02 -6.45
CA LEU A 96 16.57 19.02 -5.29
C LEU A 96 18.00 19.42 -5.66
N GLY A 97 18.53 18.88 -6.77
CA GLY A 97 19.84 19.23 -7.31
C GLY A 97 19.95 20.71 -7.69
N LEU A 98 18.92 21.26 -8.34
CA LEU A 98 18.85 22.68 -8.66
C LEU A 98 18.82 23.55 -7.38
N PHE A 99 17.99 23.19 -6.39
CA PHE A 99 17.95 23.89 -5.10
C PHE A 99 19.29 23.83 -4.36
N PHE A 100 20.01 22.72 -4.48
CA PHE A 100 21.34 22.57 -3.91
C PHE A 100 22.37 23.45 -4.61
N TRP A 101 22.38 23.50 -5.94
CA TRP A 101 23.30 24.33 -6.72
C TRP A 101 23.04 25.83 -6.49
N PHE A 102 21.77 26.24 -6.54
CA PHE A 102 21.35 27.62 -6.38
C PHE A 102 21.07 28.01 -4.91
N ARG A 103 21.60 27.25 -3.93
CA ARG A 103 21.36 27.45 -2.49
C ARG A 103 21.71 28.85 -1.95
N SER A 104 22.57 29.58 -2.66
CA SER A 104 23.03 30.92 -2.28
C SER A 104 22.15 32.04 -2.85
N THR A 105 21.18 31.71 -3.72
CA THR A 105 20.28 32.71 -4.31
C THR A 105 19.28 33.24 -3.29
N PRO A 106 18.90 34.54 -3.37
CA PRO A 106 17.94 35.14 -2.45
C PRO A 106 16.56 34.48 -2.48
N ILE A 107 16.18 33.87 -3.62
CA ILE A 107 14.92 33.14 -3.80
C ILE A 107 14.88 31.90 -2.88
N VAL A 108 15.92 31.05 -2.93
CA VAL A 108 15.99 29.83 -2.09
C VAL A 108 16.13 30.19 -0.60
N ARG A 109 16.84 31.28 -0.30
CA ARG A 109 17.00 31.75 1.09
C ARG A 109 15.70 32.31 1.67
N ALA A 110 14.89 32.99 0.86
CA ALA A 110 13.59 33.51 1.26
C ALA A 110 12.57 32.40 1.53
N ASN A 111 12.64 31.28 0.80
CA ASN A 111 11.72 30.15 0.91
C ASN A 111 12.11 29.11 2.00
N ASN A 112 12.68 29.56 3.13
CA ASN A 112 13.15 28.71 4.24
C ASN A 112 13.82 27.38 3.78
N ARG A 113 15.04 27.52 3.28
CA ARG A 113 15.91 26.47 2.70
C ARG A 113 15.74 25.08 3.33
N ASN A 114 15.73 24.96 4.65
CA ASN A 114 15.68 23.67 5.34
C ASN A 114 14.36 22.93 5.08
N LEU A 115 13.22 23.63 5.08
CA LEU A 115 11.91 23.01 4.81
C LEU A 115 11.81 22.52 3.37
N SER A 116 12.30 23.29 2.40
CA SER A 116 12.29 22.87 0.99
C SER A 116 13.15 21.63 0.77
N PHE A 117 14.34 21.55 1.39
CA PHE A 117 15.18 20.35 1.31
C PHE A 117 14.49 19.13 1.92
N ILE A 118 13.90 19.28 3.11
CA ILE A 118 13.21 18.18 3.80
C ILE A 118 12.00 17.71 2.99
N LEU A 119 11.19 18.64 2.47
CA LEU A 119 10.03 18.35 1.63
C LEU A 119 10.41 17.59 0.36
N LEU A 120 11.44 18.06 -0.38
CA LEU A 120 11.87 17.41 -1.62
C LEU A 120 12.48 16.03 -1.35
N PHE A 121 13.29 15.90 -0.30
CA PHE A 121 13.87 14.61 0.08
C PHE A 121 12.78 13.62 0.51
N SER A 122 11.81 14.05 1.31
CA SER A 122 10.72 13.17 1.75
C SER A 122 9.80 12.78 0.60
N LEU A 123 9.53 13.67 -0.36
CA LEU A 123 8.81 13.34 -1.59
C LEU A 123 9.51 12.26 -2.42
N ILE A 124 10.84 12.35 -2.59
CA ILE A 124 11.62 11.32 -3.28
C ILE A 124 11.42 9.96 -2.59
N LEU A 125 11.57 9.90 -1.26
CA LEU A 125 11.35 8.68 -0.50
C LEU A 125 9.91 8.15 -0.63
N SER A 126 8.91 9.03 -0.59
CA SER A 126 7.51 8.65 -0.79
C SER A 126 7.27 8.04 -2.17
N PHE A 127 7.82 8.61 -3.24
CA PHE A 127 7.69 8.01 -4.57
C PHE A 127 8.41 6.65 -4.65
N LEU A 128 9.63 6.56 -4.11
CA LEU A 128 10.38 5.30 -4.08
C LEU A 128 9.72 4.21 -3.23
N SER A 129 8.88 4.58 -2.26
CA SER A 129 8.17 3.61 -1.41
C SER A 129 7.31 2.62 -2.21
N VAL A 130 6.83 3.00 -3.40
CA VAL A 130 6.07 2.14 -4.31
C VAL A 130 6.82 0.84 -4.60
N PHE A 131 8.14 0.89 -4.78
CA PHE A 131 8.95 -0.29 -5.07
C PHE A 131 9.05 -1.27 -3.90
N LEU A 132 8.83 -0.82 -2.66
CA LEU A 132 8.80 -1.71 -1.51
C LEU A 132 7.54 -2.59 -1.50
N PHE A 133 6.43 -2.12 -2.09
CA PHE A 133 5.20 -2.89 -2.23
C PHE A 133 5.26 -3.93 -3.35
N LEU A 134 6.30 -3.91 -4.18
CA LEU A 134 6.46 -4.79 -5.33
C LEU A 134 7.43 -5.93 -5.04
N GLY A 135 7.11 -7.11 -5.56
CA GLY A 135 7.92 -8.32 -5.39
C GLY A 135 7.41 -9.24 -4.29
N ARG A 136 8.23 -10.22 -3.90
CA ARG A 136 7.83 -11.24 -2.94
C ARG A 136 7.86 -10.67 -1.51
N PRO A 137 6.72 -10.62 -0.80
CA PRO A 137 6.69 -10.08 0.56
C PRO A 137 7.43 -11.02 1.52
N VAL A 138 8.23 -10.42 2.38
CA VAL A 138 8.86 -11.02 3.57
C VAL A 138 8.55 -10.13 4.78
N ASP A 139 8.71 -10.62 6.00
CA ASP A 139 8.31 -9.87 7.20
C ASP A 139 8.96 -8.48 7.27
N ILE A 140 10.26 -8.40 6.94
CA ILE A 140 10.99 -7.13 6.94
C ILE A 140 10.44 -6.17 5.88
N THR A 141 10.08 -6.65 4.68
CA THR A 141 9.53 -5.77 3.65
C THR A 141 8.13 -5.29 4.03
N CYS A 142 7.31 -6.14 4.66
CA CYS A 142 5.99 -5.74 5.14
C CYS A 142 6.08 -4.60 6.18
N MET A 143 7.04 -4.67 7.10
CA MET A 143 7.29 -3.59 8.06
C MET A 143 7.82 -2.33 7.37
N LEU A 144 8.78 -2.46 6.45
CA LEU A 144 9.40 -1.33 5.76
C LEU A 144 8.45 -0.59 4.82
N GLN A 145 7.54 -1.30 4.16
CA GLN A 145 6.54 -0.72 3.24
C GLN A 145 5.74 0.38 3.93
N GLN A 146 5.17 0.06 5.10
CA GLN A 146 4.29 0.98 5.83
C GLN A 146 5.07 2.18 6.37
N VAL A 147 6.23 1.95 7.00
CA VAL A 147 7.05 3.03 7.57
C VAL A 147 7.58 3.96 6.49
N THR A 148 8.12 3.40 5.41
CA THR A 148 8.72 4.17 4.29
C THR A 148 7.66 4.92 3.49
N PHE A 149 6.40 4.49 3.51
CA PHE A 149 5.30 5.27 2.95
C PHE A 149 4.87 6.40 3.90
N GLY A 150 4.46 6.08 5.12
CA GLY A 150 3.77 7.06 5.95
C GLY A 150 4.66 8.09 6.64
N VAL A 151 5.89 7.74 7.02
CA VAL A 151 6.79 8.73 7.67
C VAL A 151 7.21 9.81 6.68
N PRO A 152 7.72 9.49 5.48
CA PRO A 152 8.06 10.51 4.48
C PRO A 152 6.86 11.31 3.99
N PHE A 153 5.69 10.68 3.79
CA PHE A 153 4.46 11.38 3.42
C PHE A 153 4.01 12.36 4.51
N THR A 154 3.99 11.93 5.78
CA THR A 154 3.66 12.82 6.89
C THR A 154 4.65 13.98 6.98
N THR A 155 5.93 13.72 6.73
CA THR A 155 6.97 14.74 6.73
C THR A 155 6.78 15.77 5.62
N SER A 156 6.40 15.33 4.40
CA SER A 156 6.10 16.26 3.29
C SER A 156 4.85 17.10 3.59
N SER A 157 3.75 16.48 4.02
CA SER A 157 2.51 17.19 4.40
C SER A 157 2.75 18.17 5.54
N SER A 158 3.52 17.78 6.56
CA SER A 158 3.88 18.65 7.69
C SER A 158 4.73 19.84 7.26
N SER A 159 5.61 19.65 6.28
CA SER A 159 6.42 20.73 5.70
C SER A 159 5.56 21.74 4.94
N ILE A 160 4.57 21.26 4.17
CA ILE A 160 3.58 22.11 3.49
C ILE A 160 2.75 22.88 4.53
N LEU A 161 2.24 22.18 5.55
CA LEU A 161 1.47 22.79 6.63
C LEU A 161 2.26 23.90 7.32
N ALA A 162 3.50 23.62 7.71
CA ALA A 162 4.39 24.55 8.37
C ALA A 162 4.64 25.80 7.51
N LYS A 163 4.85 25.62 6.19
CA LYS A 163 5.01 26.72 5.24
C LYS A 163 3.73 27.55 5.11
N THR A 164 2.57 26.91 5.03
CA THR A 164 1.28 27.60 4.94
C THR A 164 0.96 28.38 6.22
N ILE A 165 1.25 27.81 7.40
CA ILE A 165 1.12 28.51 8.69
C ILE A 165 2.03 29.74 8.74
N MET A 166 3.28 29.63 8.27
CA MET A 166 4.22 30.76 8.20
C MET A 166 3.65 31.88 7.33
N VAL A 167 3.13 31.56 6.15
CA VAL A 167 2.51 32.56 5.25
C VAL A 167 1.28 33.16 5.92
N PHE A 168 0.38 32.35 6.45
CA PHE A 168 -0.83 32.82 7.13
C PHE A 168 -0.51 33.78 8.28
N THR A 169 0.41 33.41 9.18
CA THR A 169 0.79 34.25 10.33
C THR A 169 1.48 35.54 9.90
N ALA A 170 2.34 35.49 8.87
CA ALA A 170 3.03 36.66 8.34
C ALA A 170 2.07 37.76 7.88
N PHE A 171 0.94 37.38 7.27
CA PHE A 171 -0.03 38.32 6.69
C PHE A 171 -1.22 38.65 7.60
N LYS A 172 -1.72 37.71 8.42
CA LYS A 172 -2.94 37.91 9.23
C LYS A 172 -2.67 38.23 10.70
N VAL A 173 -1.54 37.79 11.27
CA VAL A 173 -1.33 37.82 12.72
C VAL A 173 -0.25 38.83 13.12
N THR A 174 0.86 38.92 12.37
CA THR A 174 1.97 39.80 12.76
C THR A 174 1.84 41.23 12.23
N ARG A 175 1.83 42.21 13.14
CA ARG A 175 2.08 43.63 12.80
C ARG A 175 3.53 43.83 12.35
N PRO A 176 3.81 44.68 11.34
CA PRO A 176 5.18 44.97 10.92
C PRO A 176 6.01 45.58 12.07
N GLY A 177 7.13 44.94 12.43
CA GLY A 177 8.13 45.50 13.37
C GLY A 177 8.22 44.85 14.77
N SER A 178 7.38 43.87 15.12
CA SER A 178 7.43 43.24 16.46
C SER A 178 8.56 42.21 16.62
N SER A 179 9.13 42.09 17.82
CA SER A 179 10.12 41.06 18.18
C SER A 179 9.58 39.63 17.95
N CYS A 180 8.26 39.46 18.08
CA CYS A 180 7.53 38.22 17.79
C CYS A 180 7.75 37.73 16.34
N ARG A 181 7.94 38.64 15.38
CA ARG A 181 8.17 38.30 13.96
C ARG A 181 9.49 37.55 13.71
N LYS A 182 10.55 37.81 14.50
CA LYS A 182 11.83 37.08 14.38
C LYS A 182 11.72 35.64 14.90
N TRP A 183 10.98 35.44 15.98
CA TRP A 183 10.72 34.10 16.53
C TRP A 183 9.77 33.30 15.62
N MET A 184 8.72 33.94 15.12
CA MET A 184 7.71 33.32 14.24
C MET A 184 8.20 33.02 12.81
N GLY A 185 9.30 33.64 12.34
CA GLY A 185 9.75 33.50 10.95
C GLY A 185 10.41 32.17 10.59
N VAL A 186 11.22 31.58 11.47
CA VAL A 186 11.99 30.35 11.17
C VAL A 186 11.82 29.25 12.22
N LYS A 187 11.66 29.62 13.50
CA LYS A 187 11.53 28.62 14.58
C LYS A 187 10.16 27.93 14.55
N LEU A 188 9.08 28.70 14.42
CA LEU A 188 7.71 28.19 14.40
C LEU A 188 7.47 27.07 13.37
N PRO A 189 7.77 27.23 12.06
CA PRO A 189 7.50 26.19 11.08
C PRO A 189 8.38 24.94 11.29
N ASN A 190 9.63 25.09 11.71
CA ASN A 190 10.50 23.95 12.03
C ASN A 190 9.96 23.18 13.24
N THR A 191 9.45 23.88 14.27
CA THR A 191 8.82 23.25 15.43
C THR A 191 7.56 22.48 15.04
N VAL A 192 6.68 23.07 14.22
CA VAL A 192 5.46 22.39 13.74
C VAL A 192 5.81 21.13 12.95
N MET A 193 6.72 21.23 11.99
CA MET A 193 7.17 20.10 11.18
C MET A 193 7.76 18.97 12.04
N LEU A 194 8.65 19.31 12.98
CA LEU A 194 9.26 18.34 13.88
C LEU A 194 8.23 17.66 14.78
N PHE A 195 7.27 18.42 15.33
CA PHE A 195 6.22 17.89 16.18
C PHE A 195 5.34 16.89 15.42
N CYS A 196 4.81 17.29 14.25
CA CYS A 196 3.95 16.42 13.45
C CYS A 196 4.68 15.15 12.97
N SER A 197 5.93 15.29 12.52
CA SER A 197 6.74 14.15 12.06
C SER A 197 7.08 13.20 13.20
N SER A 198 7.42 13.72 14.38
CA SER A 198 7.74 12.90 15.56
C SER A 198 6.52 12.12 16.05
N THR A 199 5.33 12.74 16.04
CA THR A 199 4.08 12.05 16.38
C THR A 199 3.81 10.86 15.46
N GLN A 200 4.04 11.01 14.15
CA GLN A 200 3.87 9.88 13.23
C GLN A 200 4.91 8.78 13.46
N VAL A 201 6.18 9.14 13.68
CA VAL A 201 7.22 8.17 14.01
C VAL A 201 6.86 7.39 15.28
N MET A 202 6.34 8.07 16.30
CA MET A 202 5.87 7.43 17.53
C MET A 202 4.69 6.48 17.28
N ASN A 203 3.71 6.88 16.46
CA ASN A 203 2.61 6.00 16.06
C ASN A 203 3.11 4.74 15.35
N CYS A 204 4.04 4.88 14.41
CA CYS A 204 4.65 3.75 13.71
C CYS A 204 5.43 2.84 14.68
N ILE A 205 6.24 3.39 15.59
CA ILE A 205 6.99 2.61 16.58
C ILE A 205 6.02 1.83 17.49
N LEU A 206 4.97 2.49 17.98
CA LEU A 206 3.97 1.86 18.84
C LEU A 206 3.26 0.72 18.12
N TRP A 207 2.85 0.95 16.87
CA TRP A 207 2.20 -0.08 16.05
C TRP A 207 3.14 -1.28 15.82
N LEU A 208 4.38 -1.03 15.39
CA LEU A 208 5.38 -2.08 15.17
C LEU A 208 5.75 -2.85 16.45
N SER A 209 5.67 -2.19 17.62
CA SER A 209 6.01 -2.84 18.89
C SER A 209 4.90 -3.75 19.39
N ILE A 210 3.63 -3.39 19.17
CA ILE A 210 2.47 -4.15 19.65
C ILE A 210 2.13 -5.30 18.69
N SER A 211 2.05 -5.00 17.39
CA SER A 211 1.63 -5.96 16.38
C SER A 211 2.20 -5.54 15.02
N PRO A 212 3.46 -5.89 14.73
CA PRO A 212 4.09 -5.51 13.48
C PRO A 212 3.45 -6.24 12.29
N PRO A 213 3.43 -5.63 11.09
CA PRO A 213 3.04 -6.31 9.87
C PRO A 213 3.93 -7.53 9.58
N PHE A 214 3.33 -8.61 9.09
CA PHE A 214 4.01 -9.86 8.75
C PHE A 214 3.48 -10.43 7.44
N HIS A 215 4.24 -11.31 6.80
CA HIS A 215 3.77 -11.97 5.58
C HIS A 215 2.77 -13.09 5.92
N GLU A 216 1.70 -13.18 5.15
CA GLU A 216 0.65 -14.19 5.29
C GLU A 216 0.41 -14.90 3.97
N TYR A 217 0.13 -16.22 4.05
CA TYR A 217 -0.25 -17.05 2.93
C TYR A 217 -1.77 -17.21 2.92
N ASP A 218 -2.44 -16.50 2.02
CA ASP A 218 -3.87 -16.69 1.79
C ASP A 218 -4.11 -17.83 0.81
N MET A 219 -4.60 -18.95 1.36
CA MET A 219 -4.89 -20.17 0.61
C MET A 219 -6.37 -20.34 0.25
N HIS A 220 -7.22 -19.38 0.64
CA HIS A 220 -8.68 -19.49 0.59
C HIS A 220 -9.33 -18.54 -0.42
N SER A 221 -8.74 -17.36 -0.65
CA SER A 221 -9.34 -16.35 -1.52
C SER A 221 -9.35 -16.72 -3.00
N TYR A 222 -8.36 -17.48 -3.48
CA TYR A 222 -8.25 -17.87 -4.89
C TYR A 222 -8.14 -19.39 -5.07
N PRO A 223 -9.07 -20.05 -5.78
CA PRO A 223 -9.02 -21.49 -6.00
C PRO A 223 -7.77 -21.87 -6.80
N GLY A 224 -7.01 -22.85 -6.28
CA GLY A 224 -5.80 -23.37 -6.91
C GLY A 224 -4.54 -22.50 -6.78
N LYS A 225 -4.61 -21.38 -6.06
CA LYS A 225 -3.50 -20.44 -5.88
C LYS A 225 -3.22 -20.18 -4.40
N ILE A 226 -2.00 -19.78 -4.08
CA ILE A 226 -1.61 -19.27 -2.77
C ILE A 226 -1.20 -17.81 -2.97
N LEU A 227 -1.97 -16.87 -2.44
CA LEU A 227 -1.63 -15.46 -2.49
C LEU A 227 -0.72 -15.13 -1.29
N ILE A 228 0.46 -14.58 -1.57
CA ILE A 228 1.36 -14.09 -0.51
C ILE A 228 1.14 -12.59 -0.37
N GLN A 229 0.68 -12.15 0.80
CA GLN A 229 0.37 -10.75 1.08
C GLN A 229 0.95 -10.33 2.45
N CYS A 230 0.99 -9.02 2.71
CA CYS A 230 1.38 -8.50 4.02
C CYS A 230 0.12 -8.27 4.85
N ASN A 231 -0.01 -8.97 5.97
CA ASN A 231 -1.02 -8.68 6.98
C ASN A 231 -0.52 -7.49 7.82
N GLU A 232 -1.39 -6.51 8.08
CA GLU A 232 -1.07 -5.32 8.87
C GLU A 232 -0.81 -5.61 10.35
N GLY A 233 -1.19 -6.78 10.85
CA GLY A 233 -1.10 -7.21 12.25
C GLY A 233 -2.14 -6.53 13.14
N SER A 234 -2.13 -5.20 13.19
CA SER A 234 -3.14 -4.40 13.90
C SER A 234 -3.84 -3.43 12.97
N VAL A 235 -5.11 -3.72 12.71
CA VAL A 235 -6.03 -2.86 11.95
C VAL A 235 -6.14 -1.47 12.57
N ILE A 236 -6.16 -1.39 13.91
CA ILE A 236 -6.20 -0.12 14.65
C ILE A 236 -4.91 0.68 14.40
N GLY A 237 -3.75 0.02 14.45
CA GLY A 237 -2.45 0.64 14.17
C GLY A 237 -2.39 1.22 12.75
N PHE A 238 -2.79 0.42 11.76
CA PHE A 238 -2.87 0.85 10.36
C PHE A 238 -3.79 2.06 10.16
N TYR A 239 -5.02 2.02 10.66
CA TYR A 239 -5.95 3.14 10.52
C TYR A 239 -5.55 4.37 11.36
N SER A 240 -4.85 4.19 12.48
CA SER A 240 -4.33 5.32 13.26
C SER A 240 -3.28 6.11 12.47
N MET A 241 -2.38 5.40 11.77
CA MET A 241 -1.36 5.98 10.91
C MET A 241 -1.98 6.70 9.70
N LEU A 242 -2.93 6.05 9.01
CA LEU A 242 -3.68 6.65 7.90
C LEU A 242 -4.51 7.85 8.35
N GLY A 243 -5.18 7.74 9.50
CA GLY A 243 -6.00 8.79 10.09
C GLY A 243 -5.19 10.03 10.42
N PHE A 244 -3.98 9.87 10.95
CA PHE A 244 -3.09 11.02 11.19
C PHE A 244 -2.63 11.70 9.89
N MET A 245 -2.32 10.93 8.85
CA MET A 245 -2.00 11.48 7.52
C MET A 245 -3.19 12.25 6.94
N GLY A 246 -4.40 11.67 7.01
CA GLY A 246 -5.63 12.32 6.56
C GLY A 246 -5.95 13.60 7.34
N PHE A 247 -5.76 13.58 8.66
CA PHE A 247 -5.92 14.76 9.51
C PHE A 247 -4.95 15.87 9.12
N LEU A 248 -3.65 15.56 8.95
CA LEU A 248 -2.66 16.54 8.50
C LEU A 248 -2.99 17.10 7.12
N ALA A 249 -3.42 16.26 6.18
CA ALA A 249 -3.85 16.70 4.85
C ALA A 249 -5.04 17.66 4.94
N ALA A 250 -6.08 17.32 5.72
CA ALA A 250 -7.26 18.15 5.91
C ALA A 250 -6.91 19.52 6.54
N VAL A 251 -6.12 19.54 7.61
CA VAL A 251 -5.67 20.80 8.25
C VAL A 251 -4.87 21.64 7.27
N SER A 252 -3.97 21.01 6.51
CA SER A 252 -3.16 21.71 5.51
C SER A 252 -3.99 22.30 4.38
N PHE A 253 -5.01 21.57 3.92
CA PHE A 253 -5.96 22.04 2.92
C PHE A 253 -6.76 23.26 3.42
N VAL A 254 -7.30 23.19 4.65
CA VAL A 254 -8.03 24.32 5.26
C VAL A 254 -7.13 25.55 5.36
N MET A 255 -5.88 25.38 5.82
CA MET A 255 -4.93 26.48 5.90
C MET A 255 -4.58 27.06 4.53
N ALA A 256 -4.36 26.21 3.52
CA ALA A 256 -4.06 26.66 2.16
C ALA A 256 -5.22 27.46 1.57
N PHE A 257 -6.45 26.98 1.78
CA PHE A 257 -7.67 27.67 1.39
C PHE A 257 -7.81 29.06 2.05
N MET A 258 -7.42 29.21 3.32
CA MET A 258 -7.43 30.51 3.99
C MET A 258 -6.41 31.47 3.39
N VAL A 259 -5.21 30.98 3.06
CA VAL A 259 -4.11 31.76 2.49
C VAL A 259 -4.39 32.22 1.06
N ARG A 260 -5.19 31.48 0.27
CA ARG A 260 -5.56 31.85 -1.12
C ARG A 260 -6.23 33.22 -1.25
N THR A 261 -6.83 33.73 -0.16
CA THR A 261 -7.59 34.99 -0.13
C THR A 261 -6.71 36.21 0.14
N LEU A 262 -5.40 36.02 0.39
CA LEU A 262 -4.48 37.11 0.71
C LEU A 262 -4.01 37.86 -0.55
N PRO A 263 -3.96 39.21 -0.51
CA PRO A 263 -3.45 40.02 -1.61
C PRO A 263 -1.95 39.77 -1.79
N ASP A 264 -1.57 39.58 -3.04
CA ASP A 264 -0.44 38.78 -3.50
C ASP A 264 0.94 39.11 -2.92
N SER A 265 1.69 38.05 -2.63
CA SER A 265 3.13 37.99 -2.90
C SER A 265 3.38 36.70 -3.66
N PHE A 266 3.20 36.74 -4.98
CA PHE A 266 3.33 35.65 -5.95
C PHE A 266 2.26 34.55 -5.84
N ASN A 267 1.79 34.08 -7.01
CA ASN A 267 0.84 32.97 -7.22
C ASN A 267 1.16 31.65 -6.45
N GLU A 268 2.25 31.59 -5.69
CA GLU A 268 2.68 30.50 -4.81
C GLU A 268 1.56 29.98 -3.90
N ALA A 269 0.78 30.85 -3.27
CA ALA A 269 -0.35 30.43 -2.43
C ALA A 269 -1.44 29.66 -3.21
N LYS A 270 -1.68 30.06 -4.47
CA LYS A 270 -2.62 29.37 -5.36
C LYS A 270 -2.06 28.02 -5.78
N TYR A 271 -0.76 27.94 -6.11
CA TYR A 271 -0.11 26.67 -6.44
C TYR A 271 -0.09 25.70 -5.26
N ILE A 272 0.14 26.17 -4.03
CA ILE A 272 0.06 25.32 -2.82
C ILE A 272 -1.37 24.79 -2.64
N THR A 273 -2.38 25.64 -2.81
CA THR A 273 -3.78 25.22 -2.67
C THR A 273 -4.15 24.19 -3.75
N PHE A 274 -3.74 24.41 -5.00
CA PHE A 274 -3.97 23.48 -6.10
C PHE A 274 -3.20 22.17 -5.93
N SER A 275 -1.99 22.20 -5.37
CA SER A 275 -1.18 21.01 -5.11
C SER A 275 -1.72 20.14 -3.96
N MET A 276 -2.58 20.69 -3.10
CA MET A 276 -3.18 19.99 -1.97
C MET A 276 -4.58 19.44 -2.27
N LEU A 277 -5.11 19.73 -3.46
CA LEU A 277 -6.43 19.33 -3.97
C LEU A 277 -6.26 18.16 -4.94
#